data_AF-A0A662FR57-F1
#
_entry.id   AF-A0A662FR57-F1
#
_cell.length_a   1.000
_cell.length_b   1.000
_cell.length_c   1.000
_cell.angle_alpha   90.00
_cell.angle_beta   90.00
_cell.angle_gamma   90.00
#
_symmetry.space_group_name_H-M   'P 1'
#
loop_
_entity.id
_entity.type
_entity.pdbx_description
1 polymer ?
#
loop_
_entity_poly.entity_id
_entity_poly.type
_entity_poly.pdbx_seq_one_letter_code
_entity_poly.pdbx_strand_id
1 'polypeptide(L)'
;MPKILKTFCPKCNSNITVEVSDSVISSAKYSPTGIVGVVDIHGDHALVIYVDSNGHERGTRVYTLLSPAISGERKPVIIPLRYLDALSNTLGFRLILKKEDLIIEGFKRRLDILFKCQGLTADIELAIRKITGSVIKWLRAFVRAFDRAGGKFRFDTFYKCMILVDNMIYTNPPGHSDMLLSLLLRSRDIAYRVNIKALKIYSLMPRNIDRYYKAIDSGMLLKYSGRTLYEILADRNVNEVWEILDYILAMKRRDIIEIFEAKG
;
A
#
# COMPACT_ATOMS: atom_id res chain seq x y z
N MET A 1 -15.35 -22.94 11.85
CA MET A 1 -14.49 -22.22 12.83
C MET A 1 -13.16 -21.98 12.15
N PRO A 2 -12.61 -20.75 12.17
CA PRO A 2 -11.33 -20.47 11.53
C PRO A 2 -10.22 -21.27 12.21
N LYS A 3 -9.36 -21.89 11.40
CA LYS A 3 -8.26 -22.72 11.90
C LYS A 3 -6.98 -21.90 11.90
N ILE A 4 -6.27 -21.87 13.02
CA ILE A 4 -5.04 -21.10 13.14
C ILE A 4 -3.86 -22.02 12.79
N LEU A 5 -3.13 -21.68 11.73
CA LEU A 5 -1.87 -22.34 11.38
C LEU A 5 -0.71 -21.54 11.94
N LYS A 6 0.27 -22.24 12.52
CA LYS A 6 1.56 -21.69 12.91
C LYS A 6 2.60 -22.19 11.92
N THR A 7 3.22 -21.28 11.20
CA THR A 7 4.22 -21.59 10.19
C THR A 7 5.48 -20.76 10.40
N PHE A 8 6.60 -21.23 9.89
CA PHE A 8 7.87 -20.52 9.94
C PHE A 8 8.13 -19.76 8.63
N CYS A 9 8.59 -18.51 8.73
CA CYS A 9 9.14 -17.78 7.59
C CYS A 9 10.67 -17.89 7.58
N PRO A 10 11.28 -18.57 6.60
CA PRO A 10 12.73 -18.74 6.55
C PRO A 10 13.49 -17.46 6.22
N LYS A 11 12.85 -16.44 5.63
CA LYS A 11 13.51 -15.17 5.30
C LYS A 11 13.43 -14.15 6.44
N CYS A 12 12.35 -14.11 7.20
CA CYS A 12 12.26 -13.32 8.44
C CYS A 12 12.88 -14.00 9.67
N ASN A 13 13.15 -15.31 9.59
CA ASN A 13 13.57 -16.13 10.73
C ASN A 13 12.57 -16.03 11.91
N SER A 14 11.27 -16.03 11.61
CA SER A 14 10.21 -15.83 12.60
C SER A 14 9.02 -16.76 12.39
N ASN A 15 8.34 -17.10 13.50
CA ASN A 15 7.09 -17.86 13.48
C ASN A 15 5.91 -16.92 13.25
N ILE A 16 4.96 -17.39 12.46
CA ILE A 16 3.85 -16.60 11.95
C ILE A 16 2.57 -17.38 12.12
N THR A 17 1.55 -16.68 12.59
CA THR A 17 0.19 -17.19 12.69
C THR A 17 -0.62 -16.70 11.50
N VAL A 18 -1.24 -17.65 10.80
CA VAL A 18 -2.15 -17.36 9.70
C VAL A 18 -3.49 -18.04 10.00
N GLU A 19 -4.54 -17.23 9.91
CA GLU A 19 -5.90 -17.69 10.06
C GLU A 19 -6.41 -18.24 8.72
N VAL A 20 -6.79 -19.51 8.73
CA VAL A 20 -7.43 -20.20 7.61
C VAL A 20 -8.94 -20.03 7.75
N SER A 21 -9.49 -19.13 6.95
CA SER A 21 -10.93 -18.91 6.87
C SER A 21 -11.64 -19.98 6.03
N ASP A 22 -12.96 -20.06 6.15
CA ASP A 22 -13.78 -20.96 5.34
C ASP A 22 -13.67 -20.68 3.83
N SER A 23 -13.32 -19.43 3.46
CA SER A 23 -13.05 -19.08 2.06
C SER A 23 -11.76 -19.71 1.55
N VAL A 24 -10.70 -19.80 2.36
CA VAL A 24 -9.45 -20.49 1.99
C VAL A 24 -9.70 -21.98 1.79
N ILE A 25 -10.45 -22.61 2.71
CA ILE A 25 -10.83 -24.03 2.61
C ILE A 25 -11.66 -24.29 1.35
N SER A 26 -12.62 -23.41 1.07
CA SER A 26 -13.44 -23.50 -0.14
C SER A 26 -12.58 -23.37 -1.40
N SER A 27 -11.67 -22.39 -1.46
CA SER A 27 -10.75 -22.23 -2.59
C SER A 27 -9.83 -23.44 -2.77
N ALA A 28 -9.37 -24.06 -1.69
CA ALA A 28 -8.60 -25.30 -1.78
C ALA A 28 -9.43 -26.48 -2.30
N LYS A 29 -10.71 -26.60 -1.92
CA LYS A 29 -11.64 -27.63 -2.43
C LYS A 29 -11.91 -27.49 -3.93
N TYR A 30 -12.01 -26.27 -4.43
CA TYR A 30 -12.23 -26.01 -5.86
C TYR A 30 -10.93 -25.98 -6.67
N SER A 31 -9.77 -26.11 -6.03
CA SER A 31 -8.48 -26.22 -6.70
C SER A 31 -8.29 -27.63 -7.27
N PRO A 32 -7.86 -27.79 -8.54
CA PRO A 32 -7.60 -29.11 -9.13
C PRO A 32 -6.61 -29.98 -8.34
N THR A 33 -5.70 -29.34 -7.60
CA THR A 33 -4.70 -30.01 -6.76
C THR A 33 -5.16 -30.19 -5.31
N GLY A 34 -6.34 -29.70 -4.95
CA GLY A 34 -6.82 -29.70 -3.57
C GLY A 34 -6.06 -28.75 -2.63
N ILE A 35 -5.22 -27.85 -3.19
CA ILE A 35 -4.32 -26.97 -2.45
C ILE A 35 -4.49 -25.52 -2.92
N VAL A 36 -4.46 -24.58 -1.98
CA VAL A 36 -4.41 -23.13 -2.23
C VAL A 36 -3.22 -22.51 -1.51
N GLY A 37 -2.66 -21.43 -2.06
CA GLY A 37 -1.64 -20.64 -1.37
C GLY A 37 -2.28 -19.50 -0.58
N VAL A 38 -2.01 -19.44 0.73
CA VAL A 38 -2.30 -18.27 1.58
C VAL A 38 -1.04 -17.47 1.72
N VAL A 39 -1.06 -16.19 1.39
CA VAL A 39 0.15 -15.38 1.38
C VAL A 39 0.20 -14.51 2.61
N ASP A 40 1.33 -14.49 3.30
CA ASP A 40 1.65 -13.48 4.28
C ASP A 40 2.79 -12.59 3.80
N ILE A 41 2.63 -11.28 3.89
CA ILE A 41 3.53 -10.31 3.27
C ILE A 41 4.37 -9.61 4.34
N HIS A 42 5.69 -9.79 4.27
CA HIS A 42 6.65 -9.29 5.26
C HIS A 42 7.45 -8.10 4.73
N GLY A 43 6.81 -7.26 3.93
CA GLY A 43 7.42 -6.06 3.34
C GLY A 43 8.07 -6.33 2.00
N ASP A 44 9.22 -7.01 1.96
CA ASP A 44 10.03 -7.25 0.74
C ASP A 44 9.89 -8.68 0.17
N HIS A 45 9.12 -9.55 0.85
CA HIS A 45 8.79 -10.89 0.39
C HIS A 45 7.40 -11.32 0.84
N ALA A 46 6.86 -12.26 0.08
CA ALA A 46 5.64 -12.98 0.34
C ALA A 46 5.99 -14.40 0.81
N LEU A 47 5.59 -14.76 2.01
CA LEU A 47 5.54 -16.14 2.47
C LEU A 47 4.23 -16.75 1.97
N VAL A 48 4.30 -17.62 0.97
CA VAL A 48 3.16 -18.41 0.50
C VAL A 48 3.10 -19.70 1.31
N ILE A 49 1.97 -19.92 1.97
CA ILE A 49 1.67 -21.07 2.81
C ILE A 49 0.66 -21.91 2.06
N TYR A 50 1.04 -23.12 1.66
CA TYR A 50 0.14 -24.02 0.95
C TYR A 50 -0.79 -24.71 1.94
N VAL A 51 -2.09 -24.54 1.74
CA VAL A 51 -3.15 -25.07 2.59
C VAL A 51 -4.03 -26.01 1.78
N ASP A 52 -4.30 -27.19 2.32
CA ASP A 52 -5.18 -28.16 1.66
C ASP A 52 -6.68 -27.93 1.94
N SER A 53 -7.53 -28.71 1.27
CA SER A 53 -8.99 -28.69 1.41
C SER A 53 -9.52 -29.07 2.80
N ASN A 54 -8.65 -29.52 3.71
CA ASN A 54 -8.94 -29.80 5.12
C ASN A 54 -8.35 -28.73 6.07
N GLY A 55 -7.76 -27.67 5.51
CA GLY A 55 -7.13 -26.59 6.26
C GLY A 55 -5.81 -27.00 6.93
N HIS A 56 -5.07 -27.97 6.39
CA HIS A 56 -3.72 -28.31 6.86
C HIS A 56 -2.65 -27.61 6.02
N GLU A 57 -1.56 -27.23 6.68
CA GLU A 57 -0.35 -26.79 6.00
C GLU A 57 0.30 -27.95 5.22
N ARG A 58 0.66 -27.71 3.97
CA ARG A 58 1.40 -28.63 3.08
C ARG A 58 2.81 -28.16 2.78
N GLY A 59 3.18 -26.98 3.25
CA GLY A 59 4.51 -26.41 3.20
C GLY A 59 4.47 -24.91 2.92
N THR A 60 5.64 -24.28 2.97
CA THR A 60 5.79 -22.87 2.69
C THR A 60 6.82 -22.60 1.60
N ARG A 61 6.64 -21.48 0.90
CA ARG A 61 7.62 -20.93 -0.03
C ARG A 61 7.72 -19.43 0.15
N VAL A 62 8.95 -18.94 0.20
CA VAL A 62 9.20 -17.50 0.16
C VAL A 62 9.39 -17.08 -1.28
N TYR A 63 8.56 -16.14 -1.70
CA TYR A 63 8.70 -15.44 -2.96
C TYR A 63 9.18 -14.03 -2.64
N THR A 64 10.30 -13.62 -3.21
CA THR A 64 10.60 -12.19 -3.28
C THR A 64 9.48 -11.55 -4.08
N LEU A 65 8.88 -10.45 -3.60
CA LEU A 65 7.76 -9.76 -4.25
C LEU A 65 8.10 -9.20 -5.66
N LEU A 66 9.31 -9.50 -6.15
CA LEU A 66 9.84 -9.14 -7.46
C LEU A 66 9.96 -10.34 -8.43
N SER A 67 9.50 -11.54 -8.07
CA SER A 67 9.62 -12.69 -8.98
C SER A 67 8.37 -12.81 -9.90
N PRO A 68 8.53 -12.81 -11.23
CA PRO A 68 7.42 -12.96 -12.18
C PRO A 68 6.74 -14.32 -12.00
N ALA A 69 5.42 -14.35 -12.20
CA ALA A 69 4.64 -15.58 -12.14
C ALA A 69 5.10 -16.57 -13.23
N ILE A 70 5.58 -17.72 -12.76
CA ILE A 70 5.71 -18.94 -13.56
C ILE A 70 4.29 -19.52 -13.69
N SER A 71 3.91 -19.86 -14.93
CA SER A 71 2.70 -20.59 -15.37
C SER A 71 1.37 -19.83 -15.45
N GLY A 72 1.02 -19.40 -16.68
CA GLY A 72 -0.18 -19.77 -17.46
C GLY A 72 -1.61 -19.53 -16.93
N GLU A 73 -1.85 -19.56 -15.61
CA GLU A 73 -3.14 -19.28 -15.00
C GLU A 73 -2.94 -18.23 -13.91
N ARG A 74 -3.60 -17.08 -14.08
CA ARG A 74 -3.56 -15.96 -13.11
C ARG A 74 -4.22 -16.36 -11.79
N LYS A 75 -3.47 -17.02 -10.91
CA LYS A 75 -3.91 -17.29 -9.55
C LYS A 75 -3.67 -16.04 -8.71
N PRO A 76 -4.71 -15.41 -8.14
CA PRO A 76 -4.54 -14.22 -7.33
C PRO A 76 -3.80 -14.53 -6.02
N VAL A 77 -2.94 -13.61 -5.61
CA VAL A 77 -2.32 -13.57 -4.30
C VAL A 77 -3.36 -13.05 -3.31
N ILE A 78 -3.87 -13.95 -2.46
CA ILE A 78 -4.87 -13.61 -1.45
C ILE A 78 -4.17 -13.08 -0.21
N ILE A 79 -4.49 -11.84 0.18
CA ILE A 79 -3.99 -11.24 1.41
C ILE A 79 -4.84 -11.64 2.63
N PRO A 80 -4.25 -11.78 3.84
CA PRO A 80 -4.98 -12.18 5.03
C PRO A 80 -6.01 -11.14 5.48
N LEU A 81 -7.10 -11.61 6.12
CA LEU A 81 -8.21 -10.78 6.58
C LEU A 81 -7.78 -9.64 7.52
N ARG A 82 -6.76 -9.88 8.37
CA ARG A 82 -6.21 -8.86 9.29
C ARG A 82 -5.81 -7.55 8.63
N TYR A 83 -5.39 -7.58 7.37
CA TYR A 83 -5.05 -6.35 6.65
C TYR A 83 -6.33 -5.57 6.28
N LEU A 84 -7.46 -6.24 6.12
CA LEU A 84 -8.72 -5.56 5.82
C LEU A 84 -9.36 -4.96 7.08
N ASP A 85 -9.02 -5.41 8.29
CA ASP A 85 -9.64 -4.95 9.53
C ASP A 85 -9.50 -3.44 9.75
N ALA A 86 -8.35 -2.86 9.36
CA ALA A 86 -8.12 -1.41 9.43
C ALA A 86 -8.94 -0.59 8.41
N LEU A 87 -9.56 -1.24 7.42
CA LEU A 87 -10.38 -0.58 6.40
C LEU A 87 -11.84 -0.52 6.85
N SER A 88 -12.35 0.68 7.08
CA SER A 88 -13.71 0.90 7.57
C SER A 88 -14.75 0.89 6.43
N ASN A 89 -14.40 1.46 5.27
CA ASN A 89 -15.34 1.70 4.17
C ASN A 89 -15.19 0.68 3.02
N THR A 90 -13.99 0.15 2.85
CA THR A 90 -13.61 -0.85 1.85
C THR A 90 -13.80 -2.24 2.42
N LEU A 91 -14.68 -3.00 1.78
CA LEU A 91 -15.03 -4.37 2.15
C LEU A 91 -14.12 -5.39 1.47
N GLY A 92 -13.43 -4.98 0.42
CA GLY A 92 -12.44 -5.79 -0.27
C GLY A 92 -11.88 -5.07 -1.49
N PHE A 93 -10.80 -5.60 -2.04
CA PHE A 93 -10.16 -5.06 -3.21
C PHE A 93 -9.54 -6.16 -4.07
N ARG A 94 -9.34 -5.82 -5.34
CA ARG A 94 -8.42 -6.52 -6.25
C ARG A 94 -7.54 -5.48 -6.92
N LEU A 95 -6.23 -5.67 -6.80
CA LEU A 95 -5.20 -4.89 -7.49
C LEU A 95 -4.60 -5.77 -8.57
N ILE A 96 -4.60 -5.28 -9.81
CA ILE A 96 -4.06 -5.99 -10.97
C ILE A 96 -2.86 -5.19 -11.48
N LEU A 97 -1.66 -5.73 -11.29
CA LEU A 97 -0.42 -5.15 -11.79
C LEU A 97 -0.12 -5.70 -13.18
N LYS A 98 -0.18 -4.83 -14.20
CA LYS A 98 -0.19 -5.28 -15.60
C LYS A 98 1.18 -5.76 -16.08
N LYS A 99 2.25 -5.10 -15.63
CA LYS A 99 3.61 -5.40 -16.08
C LYS A 99 4.14 -6.70 -15.45
N GLU A 100 3.80 -6.93 -14.20
CA GLU A 100 4.23 -8.08 -13.41
C GLU A 100 3.30 -9.28 -13.58
N ASP A 101 2.19 -9.11 -14.30
CA ASP A 101 1.09 -10.08 -14.45
C ASP A 101 0.59 -10.62 -13.07
N LEU A 102 0.58 -9.75 -12.07
CA LEU A 102 0.27 -10.10 -10.68
C LEU A 102 -1.11 -9.58 -10.29
N ILE A 103 -1.93 -10.43 -9.67
CA ILE A 103 -3.19 -10.05 -9.05
C ILE A 103 -3.05 -10.20 -7.54
N ILE A 104 -3.38 -9.16 -6.79
CA ILE A 104 -3.45 -9.16 -5.32
C ILE A 104 -4.91 -8.92 -4.94
N GLU A 105 -5.48 -9.75 -4.09
CA GLU A 105 -6.87 -9.57 -3.66
C GLU A 105 -7.09 -9.84 -2.18
N GLY A 106 -8.08 -9.16 -1.61
CA GLY A 106 -8.47 -9.34 -0.21
C GLY A 106 -9.94 -8.97 -0.04
N PHE A 107 -10.72 -9.85 0.57
CA PHE A 107 -12.15 -9.66 0.75
C PHE A 107 -12.59 -10.02 2.17
N LYS A 108 -13.35 -9.14 2.85
CA LYS A 108 -13.94 -9.42 4.17
C LYS A 108 -15.05 -10.48 4.11
N ARG A 109 -15.67 -10.62 2.96
CA ARG A 109 -16.73 -11.60 2.64
C ARG A 109 -16.77 -11.79 1.13
N ARG A 110 -17.45 -12.83 0.66
CA ARG A 110 -17.75 -12.99 -0.77
C ARG A 110 -18.60 -11.80 -1.22
N LEU A 111 -18.14 -11.07 -2.23
CA LEU A 111 -18.77 -9.85 -2.73
C LEU A 111 -19.05 -10.01 -4.21
N ASP A 112 -20.28 -9.71 -4.61
CA ASP A 112 -20.74 -9.94 -5.98
C ASP A 112 -20.46 -8.75 -6.90
N ILE A 113 -20.16 -7.57 -6.34
CA ILE A 113 -19.97 -6.33 -7.10
C ILE A 113 -18.69 -5.62 -6.67
N LEU A 114 -17.88 -5.30 -7.67
CA LEU A 114 -16.60 -4.61 -7.58
C LEU A 114 -16.61 -3.41 -8.54
N PHE A 115 -16.20 -2.24 -8.04
CA PHE A 115 -16.03 -1.06 -8.86
C PHE A 115 -14.62 -1.01 -9.42
N LYS A 116 -14.51 -1.12 -10.74
CA LYS A 116 -13.24 -1.13 -11.45
C LYS A 116 -12.83 0.28 -11.89
N CYS A 117 -11.57 0.61 -11.66
CA CYS A 117 -10.89 1.76 -12.26
C CYS A 117 -9.61 1.26 -12.93
N GLN A 118 -9.43 1.64 -14.20
CA GLN A 118 -8.30 1.17 -15.01
C GLN A 118 -7.22 2.24 -15.14
N GLY A 119 -5.96 1.80 -15.04
CA GLY A 119 -4.78 2.63 -15.22
C GLY A 119 -3.85 2.09 -16.31
N LEU A 120 -2.72 2.73 -16.51
CA LEU A 120 -1.71 2.25 -17.46
C LEU A 120 -0.90 1.09 -16.87
N THR A 121 -0.53 1.21 -15.60
CA THR A 121 0.35 0.26 -14.88
C THR A 121 -0.43 -0.71 -14.00
N ALA A 122 -1.55 -0.26 -13.43
CA ALA A 122 -2.37 -1.06 -12.55
C ALA A 122 -3.88 -0.78 -12.75
N ASP A 123 -4.70 -1.81 -12.57
CA ASP A 123 -6.15 -1.65 -12.37
C ASP A 123 -6.48 -1.89 -10.89
N ILE A 124 -7.44 -1.14 -10.36
CA ILE A 124 -7.95 -1.31 -9.00
C ILE A 124 -9.44 -1.58 -9.08
N GLU A 125 -9.86 -2.64 -8.41
CA GLU A 125 -11.26 -2.97 -8.19
C GLU A 125 -11.53 -2.88 -6.68
N LEU A 126 -12.57 -2.14 -6.27
CA LEU A 126 -12.94 -2.03 -4.85
C LEU A 126 -14.39 -2.44 -4.63
N ALA A 127 -14.62 -3.18 -3.54
CA ALA A 127 -15.93 -3.34 -2.97
C ALA A 127 -16.07 -2.35 -1.81
N ILE A 128 -17.02 -1.42 -1.92
CA ILE A 128 -17.17 -0.31 -0.98
C ILE A 128 -18.61 -0.32 -0.44
N ARG A 129 -18.78 0.04 0.84
CA ARG A 129 -20.10 0.08 1.51
C ARG A 129 -21.13 0.96 0.78
N LYS A 130 -20.69 2.11 0.27
CA LYS A 130 -21.52 3.09 -0.45
C LYS A 130 -20.71 3.70 -1.58
N ILE A 131 -21.25 3.69 -2.80
CA ILE A 131 -20.62 4.35 -3.95
C ILE A 131 -21.07 5.82 -4.02
N THR A 132 -20.14 6.73 -4.25
CA THR A 132 -20.41 8.18 -4.41
C THR A 132 -19.50 8.77 -5.48
N GLY A 133 -19.78 10.01 -5.92
CA GLY A 133 -18.89 10.73 -6.84
C GLY A 133 -17.48 10.94 -6.28
N SER A 134 -17.36 11.16 -4.96
CA SER A 134 -16.06 11.25 -4.25
C SER A 134 -15.25 9.97 -4.39
N VAL A 135 -15.89 8.81 -4.20
CA VAL A 135 -15.25 7.50 -4.30
C VAL A 135 -14.63 7.30 -5.69
N ILE A 136 -15.37 7.63 -6.75
CA ILE A 136 -14.87 7.52 -8.14
C ILE A 136 -13.65 8.42 -8.35
N LYS A 137 -13.65 9.65 -7.79
CA LYS A 137 -12.50 10.55 -7.89
C LYS A 137 -11.27 10.02 -7.16
N TRP A 138 -11.46 9.44 -5.96
CA TRP A 138 -10.38 8.80 -5.21
C TRP A 138 -9.80 7.60 -5.93
N LEU A 139 -10.64 6.72 -6.47
CA LEU A 139 -10.20 5.59 -7.29
C LEU A 139 -9.33 6.04 -8.47
N ARG A 140 -9.76 7.08 -9.20
CA ARG A 140 -8.97 7.67 -10.29
C ARG A 140 -7.67 8.27 -9.82
N ALA A 141 -7.67 8.98 -8.68
CA ALA A 141 -6.44 9.53 -8.11
C ALA A 141 -5.46 8.42 -7.71
N PHE A 142 -5.96 7.33 -7.13
CA PHE A 142 -5.14 6.24 -6.65
C PHE A 142 -4.52 5.44 -7.80
N VAL A 143 -5.30 5.10 -8.83
CA VAL A 143 -4.78 4.47 -10.05
C VAL A 143 -3.73 5.34 -10.76
N ARG A 144 -3.97 6.65 -10.89
CA ARG A 144 -2.95 7.58 -11.43
C ARG A 144 -1.69 7.64 -10.58
N ALA A 145 -1.80 7.40 -9.27
CA ALA A 145 -0.65 7.35 -8.39
C ALA A 145 0.29 6.18 -8.72
N PHE A 146 -0.27 5.02 -9.07
CA PHE A 146 0.49 3.87 -9.58
C PHE A 146 1.19 4.18 -10.90
N ASP A 147 0.48 4.84 -11.83
CA ASP A 147 1.05 5.24 -13.11
C ASP A 147 2.25 6.18 -12.92
N ARG A 148 2.12 7.16 -12.01
CA ARG A 148 3.23 8.05 -11.62
C ARG A 148 4.36 7.34 -10.89
N ALA A 149 4.04 6.29 -10.13
CA ALA A 149 5.04 5.48 -9.45
C ALA A 149 5.76 4.52 -10.42
N GLY A 150 5.31 4.41 -11.67
CA GLY A 150 5.86 3.48 -12.65
C GLY A 150 5.62 2.02 -12.28
N GLY A 151 4.52 1.73 -11.55
CA GLY A 151 4.22 0.40 -11.03
C GLY A 151 5.12 -0.06 -9.87
N LYS A 152 6.09 0.75 -9.43
CA LYS A 152 6.98 0.41 -8.32
C LYS A 152 6.35 0.79 -6.98
N PHE A 153 6.15 -0.20 -6.12
CA PHE A 153 5.72 0.00 -4.73
C PHE A 153 6.09 -1.23 -3.89
N ARG A 154 6.06 -1.07 -2.56
CA ARG A 154 6.11 -2.19 -1.62
C ARG A 154 4.73 -2.40 -1.00
N PHE A 155 4.40 -3.62 -0.61
CA PHE A 155 3.05 -3.91 -0.14
C PHE A 155 2.67 -3.08 1.09
N ASP A 156 3.60 -2.80 2.00
CA ASP A 156 3.36 -1.97 3.18
C ASP A 156 3.03 -0.52 2.81
N THR A 157 3.69 0.06 1.80
CA THR A 157 3.38 1.41 1.32
C THR A 157 2.03 1.46 0.60
N PHE A 158 1.72 0.44 -0.21
CA PHE A 158 0.39 0.27 -0.79
C PHE A 158 -0.70 0.12 0.27
N TYR A 159 -0.45 -0.70 1.28
CA TYR A 159 -1.39 -0.92 2.36
C TYR A 159 -1.66 0.38 3.13
N LYS A 160 -0.62 1.18 3.38
CA LYS A 160 -0.76 2.50 3.98
C LYS A 160 -1.55 3.47 3.09
N CYS A 161 -1.35 3.45 1.78
CA CYS A 161 -2.19 4.18 0.83
C CYS A 161 -3.66 3.74 0.90
N MET A 162 -3.92 2.43 0.97
CA MET A 162 -5.28 1.88 1.08
C MET A 162 -5.99 2.40 2.33
N ILE A 163 -5.33 2.35 3.49
CA ILE A 163 -5.89 2.89 4.74
C ILE A 163 -6.17 4.39 4.58
N LEU A 164 -5.24 5.14 3.99
CA LEU A 164 -5.41 6.58 3.80
C LEU A 164 -6.61 6.91 2.92
N VAL A 165 -6.68 6.27 1.75
CA VAL A 165 -7.79 6.46 0.81
C VAL A 165 -9.10 6.05 1.45
N ASP A 166 -9.14 4.92 2.17
CA ASP A 166 -10.33 4.43 2.86
C ASP A 166 -10.90 5.44 3.87
N ASN A 167 -10.03 6.07 4.65
CA ASN A 167 -10.42 7.09 5.64
C ASN A 167 -10.97 8.36 4.98
N MET A 168 -10.48 8.71 3.79
CA MET A 168 -10.86 9.94 3.09
C MET A 168 -11.89 9.70 1.97
N ILE A 169 -12.34 8.47 1.75
CA ILE A 169 -12.99 8.04 0.49
C ILE A 169 -14.30 8.79 0.18
N TYR A 170 -14.95 9.36 1.20
CA TYR A 170 -16.19 10.12 1.05
C TYR A 170 -16.00 11.64 0.91
N THR A 171 -14.79 12.15 1.09
CA THR A 171 -14.46 13.56 0.81
C THR A 171 -13.96 13.70 -0.63
N ASN A 172 -14.04 14.92 -1.20
CA ASN A 172 -13.44 15.14 -2.52
C ASN A 172 -11.90 15.14 -2.40
N PRO A 173 -11.18 14.36 -3.23
CA PRO A 173 -9.73 14.43 -3.25
C PRO A 173 -9.27 15.81 -3.75
N PRO A 174 -8.25 16.43 -3.11
CA PRO A 174 -7.55 17.57 -3.68
C PRO A 174 -6.97 17.26 -5.07
N GLY A 175 -6.78 18.29 -5.89
CA GLY A 175 -6.34 18.14 -7.29
C GLY A 175 -4.98 17.46 -7.47
N HIS A 176 -4.14 17.42 -6.43
CA HIS A 176 -2.82 16.81 -6.41
C HIS A 176 -2.75 15.49 -5.62
N SER A 177 -3.89 14.88 -5.30
CA SER A 177 -3.94 13.65 -4.49
C SER A 177 -3.16 12.49 -5.09
N ASP A 178 -3.15 12.37 -6.41
CA ASP A 178 -2.38 11.36 -7.14
C ASP A 178 -0.86 11.54 -6.94
N MET A 179 -0.38 12.78 -6.82
CA MET A 179 1.03 13.05 -6.51
C MET A 179 1.38 12.64 -5.09
N LEU A 180 0.52 12.94 -4.12
CA LEU A 180 0.74 12.56 -2.71
C LEU A 180 0.74 11.05 -2.53
N LEU A 181 -0.24 10.37 -3.12
CA LEU A 181 -0.31 8.91 -3.09
C LEU A 181 0.89 8.28 -3.78
N SER A 182 1.40 8.87 -4.86
CA SER A 182 2.58 8.38 -5.56
C SER A 182 3.85 8.52 -4.71
N LEU A 183 3.99 9.63 -3.96
CA LEU A 183 5.05 9.79 -2.97
C LEU A 183 4.96 8.74 -1.87
N LEU A 184 3.76 8.44 -1.37
CA LEU A 184 3.56 7.41 -0.35
C LEU A 184 3.91 6.02 -0.86
N LEU A 185 3.45 5.64 -2.06
CA LEU A 185 3.76 4.35 -2.69
C LEU A 185 5.28 4.14 -2.82
N ARG A 186 6.01 5.19 -3.18
CA ARG A 186 7.47 5.18 -3.37
C ARG A 186 8.27 5.53 -2.12
N SER A 187 7.63 5.79 -0.99
CA SER A 187 8.27 6.41 0.18
C SER A 187 9.47 5.63 0.74
N ARG A 188 9.52 4.31 0.50
CA ARG A 188 10.65 3.44 0.88
C ARG A 188 11.88 3.62 0.00
N ASP A 189 11.69 4.04 -1.24
CA ASP A 189 12.73 4.09 -2.27
C ASP A 189 13.14 5.53 -2.58
N ILE A 190 12.43 6.54 -2.05
CA ILE A 190 12.75 7.95 -2.23
C ILE A 190 13.17 8.60 -0.91
N ALA A 191 14.12 9.53 -1.01
CA ALA A 191 14.58 10.39 0.06
C ALA A 191 14.52 11.86 -0.40
N TYR A 192 14.79 12.80 0.49
CA TYR A 192 14.95 14.20 0.10
C TYR A 192 16.15 14.88 0.74
N ARG A 193 16.72 15.86 0.03
CA ARG A 193 17.76 16.76 0.53
C ARG A 193 17.18 18.14 0.70
N VAL A 194 17.57 18.81 1.76
CA VAL A 194 17.15 20.18 2.04
C VAL A 194 18.18 21.15 1.48
N ASN A 195 17.72 22.10 0.67
CA ASN A 195 18.51 23.25 0.27
C ASN A 195 18.59 24.23 1.44
N ILE A 196 19.68 24.16 2.20
CA ILE A 196 19.88 24.97 3.41
C ILE A 196 19.77 26.48 3.12
N LYS A 197 20.24 26.94 1.96
CA LYS A 197 20.16 28.37 1.60
C LYS A 197 18.69 28.80 1.38
N ALA A 198 17.93 28.02 0.61
CA ALA A 198 16.51 28.28 0.39
C ALA A 198 15.71 28.21 1.70
N LEU A 199 15.99 27.23 2.55
CA LEU A 199 15.31 27.09 3.83
C LEU A 199 15.57 28.28 4.77
N LYS A 200 16.80 28.80 4.80
CA LYS A 200 17.12 30.00 5.61
C LYS A 200 16.28 31.20 5.17
N ILE A 201 16.18 31.45 3.87
CA ILE A 201 15.35 32.53 3.33
C ILE A 201 13.87 32.30 3.66
N TYR A 202 13.39 31.07 3.45
CA TYR A 202 12.01 30.67 3.78
C TYR A 202 11.68 30.89 5.27
N SER A 203 12.61 30.59 6.17
CA SER A 203 12.44 30.73 7.62
C SER A 203 12.30 32.19 8.06
N LEU A 204 12.83 33.14 7.29
CA LEU A 204 12.70 34.58 7.53
C LEU A 204 11.36 35.14 7.06
N MET A 205 10.55 34.37 6.33
CA MET A 205 9.27 34.85 5.82
C MET A 205 8.22 34.90 6.95
N PRO A 206 7.60 36.06 7.24
CA PRO A 206 6.65 36.23 8.36
C PRO A 206 5.36 35.39 8.24
N ARG A 207 5.09 34.87 7.05
CA ARG A 207 3.91 34.06 6.71
C ARG A 207 4.33 32.76 6.02
N ASN A 208 5.36 32.11 6.54
CA ASN A 208 5.74 30.80 6.06
C ASN A 208 4.59 29.78 6.28
N ILE A 209 4.62 28.69 5.54
CA ILE A 209 3.49 27.75 5.54
C ILE A 209 3.51 26.82 6.76
N ASP A 210 4.61 26.74 7.51
CA ASP A 210 4.78 25.84 8.67
C ASP A 210 3.63 25.97 9.66
N ARG A 211 3.15 27.19 9.91
CA ARG A 211 2.00 27.47 10.80
C ARG A 211 0.68 26.79 10.40
N TYR A 212 0.56 26.34 9.14
CA TYR A 212 -0.62 25.63 8.64
C TYR A 212 -0.50 24.12 8.80
N TYR A 213 0.68 23.61 9.18
CA TYR A 213 0.95 22.18 9.34
C TYR A 213 1.30 21.89 10.80
N LYS A 214 0.56 20.98 11.43
CA LYS A 214 0.77 20.56 12.83
C LYS A 214 1.69 19.35 12.93
N ALA A 215 1.63 18.45 11.95
CA ALA A 215 2.40 17.20 11.96
C ALA A 215 3.87 17.35 11.56
N ILE A 216 4.26 18.50 10.99
CA ILE A 216 5.60 18.71 10.43
C ILE A 216 5.96 20.20 10.36
N ASP A 217 7.26 20.49 10.47
CA ASP A 217 7.83 21.81 10.28
C ASP A 217 9.20 21.74 9.57
N SER A 218 9.77 22.91 9.31
CA SER A 218 11.10 23.06 8.68
C SER A 218 12.24 22.45 9.48
N GLY A 219 12.16 22.44 10.82
CA GLY A 219 13.15 21.80 11.69
C GLY A 219 13.14 20.28 11.51
N MET A 220 11.96 19.69 11.40
CA MET A 220 11.81 18.27 11.12
C MET A 220 12.31 17.91 9.71
N LEU A 221 12.12 18.76 8.70
CA LEU A 221 12.72 18.54 7.37
C LEU A 221 14.24 18.41 7.44
N LEU A 222 14.90 19.33 8.16
CA LEU A 222 16.34 19.28 8.32
C LEU A 222 16.78 17.99 9.02
N LYS A 223 16.08 17.62 10.10
CA LYS A 223 16.38 16.41 10.90
C LYS A 223 16.35 15.13 10.06
N TYR A 224 15.40 15.01 9.13
CA TYR A 224 15.23 13.82 8.30
C TYR A 224 15.84 13.95 6.90
N SER A 225 16.61 15.00 6.63
CA SER A 225 17.27 15.14 5.34
C SER A 225 18.21 13.97 5.06
N GLY A 226 18.10 13.40 3.86
CA GLY A 226 18.86 12.24 3.41
C GLY A 226 18.25 10.88 3.79
N ARG A 227 17.26 10.85 4.69
CA ARG A 227 16.53 9.63 5.07
C ARG A 227 15.41 9.33 4.08
N THR A 228 14.96 8.08 4.06
CA THR A 228 13.80 7.72 3.24
C THR A 228 12.55 8.43 3.73
N LEU A 229 11.64 8.75 2.81
CA LEU A 229 10.38 9.38 3.18
C LEU A 229 9.56 8.46 4.10
N TYR A 230 9.69 7.13 3.94
CA TYR A 230 9.01 6.15 4.79
C TYR A 230 9.40 6.27 6.26
N GLU A 231 10.67 6.54 6.58
CA GLU A 231 11.13 6.70 7.97
C GLU A 231 10.43 7.85 8.70
N ILE A 232 9.96 8.86 7.97
CA ILE A 232 9.21 9.99 8.54
C ILE A 232 7.75 9.59 8.78
N LEU A 233 7.24 8.71 7.92
CA LEU A 233 5.82 8.36 7.85
C LEU A 233 5.48 7.12 8.68
N ALA A 234 6.43 6.24 8.99
CA ALA A 234 6.21 4.88 9.50
C ALA A 234 5.26 4.83 10.70
N ASP A 235 5.49 5.66 11.70
CA ASP A 235 4.73 5.66 12.98
C ASP A 235 3.66 6.75 13.05
N ARG A 236 3.32 7.37 11.91
CA ARG A 236 2.34 8.45 11.82
C ARG A 236 0.94 7.92 11.53
N ASN A 237 -0.05 8.57 12.13
CA ASN A 237 -1.45 8.28 11.82
C ASN A 237 -1.82 8.83 10.42
N VAL A 238 -2.98 8.44 9.92
CA VAL A 238 -3.40 8.75 8.53
C VAL A 238 -3.46 10.24 8.23
N ASN A 239 -3.96 11.05 9.17
CA ASN A 239 -4.09 12.49 8.97
C ASN A 239 -2.71 13.16 8.95
N GLU A 240 -1.82 12.76 9.86
CA GLU A 240 -0.43 13.23 9.89
C GLU A 240 0.32 12.84 8.61
N VAL A 241 0.13 11.61 8.11
CA VAL A 241 0.76 11.15 6.87
C VAL A 241 0.34 12.05 5.71
N TRP A 242 -0.96 12.34 5.57
CA TRP A 242 -1.46 13.21 4.52
C TRP A 242 -0.84 14.62 4.61
N GLU A 243 -0.86 15.20 5.82
CA GLU A 243 -0.33 16.52 6.11
C GLU A 243 1.18 16.62 5.82
N ILE A 244 1.95 15.61 6.23
CA ILE A 244 3.39 15.51 5.94
C ILE A 244 3.66 15.45 4.45
N LEU A 245 2.92 14.61 3.71
CA LEU A 245 3.10 14.48 2.27
C LEU A 245 2.77 15.78 1.53
N ASP A 246 1.70 16.46 1.93
CA ASP A 246 1.29 17.74 1.34
C ASP A 246 2.35 18.82 1.60
N TYR A 247 2.87 18.87 2.82
CA TYR A 247 3.97 19.75 3.19
C TYR A 247 5.25 19.47 2.37
N ILE A 248 5.65 18.21 2.25
CA ILE A 248 6.80 17.79 1.44
C ILE A 248 6.62 18.22 -0.02
N LEU A 249 5.43 18.04 -0.59
CA LEU A 249 5.14 18.49 -1.95
C LEU A 249 5.22 20.03 -2.06
N ALA A 250 4.71 20.75 -1.05
CA ALA A 250 4.75 22.20 -1.00
C ALA A 250 6.19 22.75 -0.88
N MET A 251 7.05 22.08 -0.12
CA MET A 251 8.48 22.41 0.01
C MET A 251 9.24 22.13 -1.28
N LYS A 252 8.93 21.01 -1.94
CA LYS A 252 9.52 20.67 -3.24
C LYS A 252 9.19 21.73 -4.29
N ARG A 253 7.94 22.19 -4.37
CA ARG A 253 7.51 23.24 -5.31
C ARG A 253 8.18 24.60 -5.10
N ARG A 254 8.82 24.81 -3.95
CA ARG A 254 9.54 26.03 -3.59
C ARG A 254 11.06 25.88 -3.68
N ASP A 255 11.52 24.75 -4.24
CA ASP A 255 12.95 24.41 -4.33
C ASP A 255 13.67 24.40 -2.96
N ILE A 256 12.91 24.22 -1.88
CA ILE A 256 13.45 24.06 -0.52
C ILE A 256 13.97 22.65 -0.31
N ILE A 257 13.33 21.67 -0.96
CA ILE A 257 13.79 20.28 -0.96
C ILE A 257 13.88 19.71 -2.37
N GLU A 258 14.80 18.79 -2.55
CA GLU A 258 14.94 17.97 -3.75
C GLU A 258 14.67 16.52 -3.39
N ILE A 259 13.77 15.85 -4.10
CA ILE A 259 13.45 14.42 -3.91
C ILE A 259 14.30 13.60 -4.88
N PHE A 260 15.00 12.58 -4.37
CA PHE A 260 15.87 11.69 -5.14
C PHE A 260 15.62 10.23 -4.75
N GLU A 261 16.04 9.29 -5.60
CA GLU A 261 15.99 7.85 -5.28
C GLU A 261 17.04 7.55 -4.19
N ALA A 262 16.61 6.97 -3.08
CA ALA A 262 17.51 6.46 -2.06
C ALA A 262 18.32 5.30 -2.64
N LYS A 263 19.64 5.29 -2.41
CA LYS A 263 20.44 4.08 -2.69
C LYS A 263 20.02 3.03 -1.66
N GLY A 264 19.44 1.93 -2.16
CA GLY A 264 19.04 0.78 -1.34
C GLY A 264 20.20 0.13 -0.62
#